data_AF-A0AAW0VVM9-F1
#
_entry.id   AF-A0AAW0VVM9-F1
#
_cell.length_a   1.000
_cell.length_b   1.000
_cell.length_c   1.000
_cell.angle_alpha   90.00
_cell.angle_beta   90.00
_cell.angle_gamma   90.00
#
_symmetry.space_group_name_H-M   'P 1'
#
loop_
_entity.id
_entity.type
_entity.pdbx_description
1 polymer ?
#
loop_
_entity_poly.entity_id
_entity_poly.type
_entity_poly.pdbx_seq_one_letter_code
_entity_poly.pdbx_strand_id
1 'polypeptide(L)'
;MSSRRALSVLGLPAPVVTKLLDSDFIYDDDVRGLKPVELSLASGLTLKESAEVVRMSTVSSAEQPVSVLQIIEDECDVSHIVTFCKSLDDLLGGGIPLCAITEISGTPGIGKTQLCLQACVSVQLPSSVGGVGGEAVFIDTEGSFTVGRLKDMATSAVHHVQTIGSDCADLSGFTVESILKGIHYFRIVVPLDSRTHPTSNKV
;
A
#
# COMPACT_ATOMS: atom_id res chain seq x y z
N MET A 1 2.10 16.15 6.99
CA MET A 1 1.14 15.45 6.08
C MET A 1 -0.25 15.41 6.71
N SER A 2 -1.34 15.52 5.94
CA SER A 2 -2.70 15.47 6.53
C SER A 2 -2.98 14.05 7.04
N SER A 3 -3.13 13.89 8.36
CA SER A 3 -3.50 12.63 8.98
C SER A 3 -4.88 12.21 8.46
N ARG A 4 -4.93 11.15 7.63
CA ARG A 4 -6.20 10.56 7.16
C ARG A 4 -7.10 10.29 8.36
N ARG A 5 -8.22 10.99 8.44
CA ARG A 5 -9.14 10.89 9.56
C ARG A 5 -10.40 10.20 9.09
N ALA A 6 -10.78 9.12 9.77
CA ALA A 6 -12.02 8.43 9.44
C ALA A 6 -13.23 9.37 9.61
N LEU A 7 -14.15 9.37 8.64
CA LEU A 7 -15.36 10.20 8.64
C LEU A 7 -16.25 9.91 9.86
N SER A 8 -16.17 8.70 10.41
CA SER A 8 -16.84 8.29 11.64
C SER A 8 -16.46 9.15 12.87
N VAL A 9 -15.30 9.79 12.85
CA VAL A 9 -14.77 10.61 13.96
C VAL A 9 -15.12 12.10 13.79
N LEU A 10 -15.81 12.48 12.70
CA LEU A 10 -16.22 13.86 12.44
C LEU A 10 -17.46 14.28 13.23
N GLY A 11 -18.04 13.43 14.09
CA GLY A 11 -19.24 13.77 14.85
C GLY A 11 -20.51 13.88 14.00
N LEU A 12 -20.50 13.24 12.83
CA LEU A 12 -21.65 13.13 11.94
C LEU A 12 -22.73 12.20 12.53
N PRO A 13 -24.02 12.41 12.21
CA PRO A 13 -25.07 11.48 12.62
C PRO A 13 -24.80 10.06 12.09
N ALA A 14 -25.06 9.04 12.92
CA ALA A 14 -24.80 7.64 12.56
C ALA A 14 -25.40 7.21 11.19
N PRO A 15 -26.63 7.59 10.80
CA PRO A 15 -27.18 7.24 9.48
C PRO A 15 -26.41 7.83 8.30
N VAL A 16 -25.79 9.01 8.49
CA VAL A 16 -24.96 9.67 7.48
C VAL A 16 -23.64 8.91 7.33
N VAL A 17 -23.02 8.54 8.46
CA VAL A 17 -21.78 7.75 8.47
C VAL A 17 -21.98 6.40 7.79
N THR A 18 -23.07 5.68 8.09
CA THR A 18 -23.36 4.39 7.45
C THR A 18 -23.45 4.51 5.93
N LYS A 19 -24.20 5.50 5.41
CA LYS A 19 -24.32 5.71 3.96
C LYS A 19 -23.00 6.04 3.27
N LEU A 20 -22.14 6.82 3.93
CA LEU A 20 -20.81 7.14 3.42
C LEU A 20 -19.95 5.88 3.34
N LEU A 21 -19.91 5.08 4.40
CA LEU A 21 -19.14 3.84 4.44
C LEU A 21 -19.66 2.80 3.43
N ASP A 22 -20.97 2.67 3.26
CA ASP A 22 -21.59 1.79 2.26
C ASP A 22 -21.28 2.22 0.82
N SER A 23 -20.81 3.47 0.64
CA SER A 23 -20.44 4.06 -0.66
C SER A 23 -18.92 4.27 -0.79
N ASP A 24 -18.13 3.54 0.02
CA ASP A 24 -16.66 3.59 0.05
C ASP A 24 -16.02 4.95 0.40
N PHE A 25 -16.77 5.86 1.02
CA PHE A 25 -16.22 7.07 1.64
C PHE A 25 -15.84 6.78 3.09
N ILE A 26 -14.54 6.61 3.34
CA ILE A 26 -14.01 6.15 4.64
C ILE A 26 -13.30 7.30 5.36
N TYR A 27 -12.55 8.12 4.63
CA TYR A 27 -11.67 9.16 5.14
C TYR A 27 -12.11 10.56 4.70
N ASP A 28 -11.69 11.57 5.46
CA ASP A 28 -11.88 12.99 5.14
C ASP A 28 -11.29 13.39 3.78
N ASP A 29 -10.19 12.74 3.37
CA ASP A 29 -9.60 12.83 2.04
C ASP A 29 -10.58 12.42 0.92
N ASP A 30 -11.43 11.42 1.14
CA ASP A 30 -12.33 10.87 0.10
C ASP A 30 -13.44 11.86 -0.27
N VAL A 31 -13.78 12.78 0.64
CA VAL A 31 -14.76 13.85 0.43
C VAL A 31 -14.10 15.21 0.18
N ARG A 32 -12.76 15.28 0.29
CA ARG A 32 -12.02 16.54 0.14
C ARG A 32 -12.11 17.01 -1.31
N GLY A 33 -12.50 18.27 -1.49
CA GLY A 33 -12.63 18.90 -2.81
C GLY A 33 -13.91 18.53 -3.59
N LEU A 34 -14.73 17.59 -3.10
CA LEU A 34 -16.03 17.29 -3.70
C LEU A 34 -17.03 18.41 -3.43
N LYS A 35 -17.87 18.70 -4.43
CA LYS A 35 -19.04 19.56 -4.25
C LYS A 35 -20.15 18.75 -3.55
N PRO A 36 -21.02 19.41 -2.75
CA PRO A 36 -22.15 18.73 -2.11
C PRO A 36 -23.06 17.94 -3.06
N VAL A 37 -23.20 18.40 -4.30
CA VAL A 37 -23.98 17.70 -5.35
C VAL A 37 -23.31 16.40 -5.78
N GLU A 38 -21.98 16.40 -5.94
CA GLU A 38 -21.21 15.23 -6.36
C GLU A 38 -21.25 14.15 -5.26
N LEU A 39 -21.06 14.56 -4.00
CA LEU A 39 -21.16 13.66 -2.85
C LEU A 39 -22.57 13.10 -2.68
N SER A 40 -23.61 13.92 -2.87
CA SER A 40 -25.01 13.49 -2.81
C SER A 40 -25.32 12.41 -3.86
N LEU A 41 -24.84 12.61 -5.10
CA LEU A 41 -25.01 11.64 -6.18
C LEU A 41 -24.27 10.33 -5.92
N ALA A 42 -23.07 10.40 -5.35
CA ALA A 42 -22.23 9.22 -5.09
C ALA A 42 -22.69 8.41 -3.86
N SER A 43 -23.24 9.06 -2.83
CA SER A 43 -23.54 8.42 -1.53
C SER A 43 -25.03 8.24 -1.21
N GLY A 44 -25.94 8.80 -2.02
CA GLY A 44 -27.38 8.79 -1.72
C GLY A 44 -27.77 9.62 -0.49
N LEU A 45 -26.88 10.52 -0.05
CA LEU A 45 -27.17 11.54 0.94
C LEU A 45 -28.01 12.67 0.33
N THR A 46 -28.80 13.35 1.17
CA THR A 46 -29.44 14.60 0.75
C THR A 46 -28.38 15.69 0.52
N LEU A 47 -28.73 16.71 -0.28
CA LEU A 47 -27.84 17.86 -0.49
C LEU A 47 -27.46 18.57 0.82
N LYS A 48 -28.37 18.59 1.80
CA LYS A 48 -28.12 19.20 3.11
C LYS A 48 -27.11 18.41 3.93
N GLU A 49 -27.27 17.08 3.98
CA GLU A 49 -26.30 16.19 4.65
C GLU A 49 -24.93 16.26 3.97
N SER A 50 -24.91 16.24 2.63
CA SER A 50 -23.67 16.33 1.84
C SER A 50 -22.94 17.65 2.07
N ALA A 51 -23.67 18.77 2.13
CA ALA A 51 -23.09 20.07 2.44
C ALA A 51 -22.48 20.11 3.85
N GLU A 52 -23.13 19.47 4.82
CA GLU A 52 -22.61 19.38 6.18
C GLU A 52 -21.33 18.53 6.25
N VAL A 53 -21.29 17.38 5.57
CA VAL A 53 -20.09 16.53 5.50
C VAL A 53 -18.90 17.29 4.91
N VAL A 54 -19.10 17.98 3.77
CA VAL A 54 -18.04 18.80 3.13
C VAL A 54 -17.59 19.93 4.05
N ARG A 55 -18.53 20.58 4.76
CA ARG A 55 -18.21 21.63 5.72
C ARG A 55 -17.38 21.11 6.90
N MET A 56 -17.73 19.94 7.44
CA MET A 56 -17.01 19.36 8.58
C MET A 56 -15.62 18.86 8.18
N SER A 57 -15.47 18.27 6.99
CA SER A 57 -14.16 17.89 6.43
C SER A 57 -13.27 19.12 6.22
N THR A 58 -13.79 20.20 5.65
CA THR A 58 -13.02 21.44 5.41
C THR A 58 -12.63 22.17 6.69
N VAL A 59 -13.53 22.31 7.66
CA VAL A 59 -13.23 22.98 8.95
C VAL A 59 -12.20 22.19 9.76
N SER A 60 -12.25 20.85 9.71
CA SER A 60 -11.26 20.02 10.39
C SER A 60 -9.91 19.99 9.65
N SER A 61 -9.87 20.42 8.39
CA SER A 61 -8.69 20.37 7.50
C SER A 61 -8.18 21.76 7.10
N ALA A 62 -8.47 22.81 7.87
CA ALA A 62 -7.88 24.11 7.60
C ALA A 62 -6.35 23.98 7.65
N GLU A 63 -5.71 23.93 6.47
CA GLU A 63 -4.27 23.79 6.31
C GLU A 63 -3.59 24.93 7.06
N GLN A 64 -3.04 24.63 8.23
CA GLN A 64 -2.24 25.60 8.94
C GLN A 64 -0.88 25.69 8.24
N PRO A 65 -0.34 26.91 8.06
CA PRO A 65 1.00 27.06 7.52
C PRO A 65 1.98 26.32 8.44
N VAL A 66 2.65 25.31 7.90
CA VAL A 66 3.69 24.53 8.57
C VAL A 66 5.06 25.09 8.20
N SER A 67 5.99 25.04 9.15
CA SER A 67 7.37 25.47 8.89
C SER A 67 8.12 24.41 8.06
N VAL A 68 9.11 24.84 7.27
CA VAL A 68 9.98 23.92 6.53
C VAL A 68 10.72 22.95 7.47
N LEU A 69 11.07 23.39 8.67
CA LEU A 69 11.68 22.52 9.69
C LEU A 69 10.75 21.36 10.06
N GLN A 70 9.47 21.65 10.27
CA GLN A 70 8.48 20.63 10.61
C GLN A 70 8.28 19.63 9.46
N ILE A 71 8.38 20.06 8.21
CA ILE A 71 8.34 19.15 7.05
C ILE A 71 9.54 18.19 7.07
N ILE A 72 10.73 18.70 7.38
CA ILE A 72 11.95 17.88 7.47
C ILE A 72 11.86 16.88 8.64
N GLU A 73 11.33 17.31 9.78
CA GLU A 73 11.09 16.45 10.94
C GLU A 73 10.08 15.34 10.61
N ASP A 74 8.98 15.67 9.92
CA ASP A 74 7.99 14.69 9.46
C ASP A 74 8.59 13.67 8.46
N GLU A 75 9.51 14.10 7.57
CA GLU A 75 10.18 13.21 6.61
C GLU A 75 11.15 12.22 7.28
N CYS A 76 11.71 12.59 8.44
CA CYS A 76 12.63 11.74 9.19
C CYS A 76 11.94 10.56 9.91
N ASP A 77 10.62 10.63 10.11
CA ASP A 77 9.80 9.58 10.73
C ASP A 77 9.20 8.59 9.71
N VAL A 78 9.55 8.70 8.42
CA VAL A 78 9.06 7.77 7.39
C VAL A 78 9.66 6.38 7.61
N SER A 79 8.79 5.40 7.83
CA SER A 79 9.20 3.99 7.94
C SER A 79 9.58 3.42 6.56
N HIS A 80 10.34 2.33 6.55
CA HIS A 80 10.89 1.72 5.34
C HIS A 80 10.62 0.22 5.31
N ILE A 81 10.46 -0.34 4.11
CA ILE A 81 10.44 -1.78 3.87
C ILE A 81 11.86 -2.22 3.52
N VAL A 82 12.50 -3.00 4.41
CA VAL A 82 13.86 -3.51 4.18
C VAL A 82 13.93 -4.45 2.97
N THR A 83 15.02 -4.38 2.23
CA THR A 83 15.24 -5.20 1.03
C THR A 83 15.96 -6.52 1.32
N PHE A 84 16.38 -6.75 2.57
CA PHE A 84 17.30 -7.82 2.98
C PHE A 84 18.67 -7.76 2.28
N CYS A 85 19.00 -6.61 1.70
CA CYS A 85 20.29 -6.34 1.10
C CYS A 85 20.85 -5.08 1.74
N LYS A 86 21.74 -5.25 2.72
CA LYS A 86 22.29 -4.12 3.49
C LYS A 86 22.81 -2.98 2.61
N SER A 87 23.55 -3.29 1.55
CA SER A 87 24.06 -2.26 0.63
C SER A 87 22.98 -1.49 -0.12
N LEU A 88 21.84 -2.14 -0.42
CA LEU A 88 20.70 -1.50 -1.06
C LEU A 88 19.89 -0.70 -0.04
N ASP A 89 19.71 -1.23 1.18
CA ASP A 89 19.05 -0.51 2.27
C ASP A 89 19.84 0.76 2.63
N ASP A 90 21.17 0.67 2.76
CA ASP A 90 22.05 1.82 3.00
C ASP A 90 21.96 2.86 1.86
N LEU A 91 21.88 2.40 0.60
CA LEU A 91 21.72 3.28 -0.57
C LEU A 91 20.37 4.02 -0.57
N LEU A 92 19.32 3.36 -0.09
CA LEU A 92 17.96 3.91 -0.04
C LEU A 92 17.65 4.65 1.29
N GLY A 93 18.60 4.72 2.22
CA GLY A 93 18.41 5.38 3.51
C GLY A 93 17.63 4.56 4.56
N GLY A 94 17.59 3.24 4.41
CA GLY A 94 16.95 2.30 5.34
C GLY A 94 16.10 1.23 4.67
N GLY A 95 15.82 1.37 3.37
CA GLY A 95 15.00 0.44 2.59
C GLY A 95 14.08 1.18 1.63
N ILE A 96 13.02 0.51 1.14
CA ILE A 96 12.03 1.13 0.27
C ILE A 96 11.14 2.07 1.12
N PRO A 97 11.09 3.39 0.85
CA PRO A 97 10.35 4.34 1.68
C PRO A 97 8.83 4.12 1.58
N LEU A 98 8.14 4.21 2.72
CA LEU A 98 6.68 4.29 2.74
C LEU A 98 6.19 5.64 2.24
N CYS A 99 4.90 5.71 1.88
CA CYS A 99 4.25 6.94 1.39
C CYS A 99 4.90 7.54 0.13
N ALA A 100 5.68 6.76 -0.62
CA ALA A 100 6.34 7.16 -1.85
C ALA A 100 6.16 6.09 -2.94
N ILE A 101 6.32 6.50 -4.20
CA ILE A 101 6.38 5.57 -5.34
C ILE A 101 7.86 5.29 -5.63
N THR A 102 8.23 4.01 -5.62
CA THR A 102 9.58 3.57 -5.99
C THR A 102 9.56 2.84 -7.33
N GLU A 103 10.27 3.36 -8.32
CA GLU A 103 10.41 2.72 -9.65
C GLU A 103 11.70 1.89 -9.73
N ILE A 104 11.57 0.60 -10.05
CA ILE A 104 12.70 -0.29 -10.32
C ILE A 104 12.79 -0.56 -11.83
N SER A 105 13.80 0.00 -12.48
CA SER A 105 13.97 -0.08 -13.93
C SER A 105 15.31 -0.74 -14.33
N GLY A 106 15.33 -1.31 -15.55
CA GLY A 106 16.53 -1.88 -16.15
C GLY A 106 16.26 -3.10 -17.02
N THR A 107 17.31 -3.70 -17.58
CA THR A 107 17.21 -4.78 -18.60
C THR A 107 16.55 -6.06 -18.07
N PRO A 108 16.01 -6.94 -18.94
CA PRO A 108 15.53 -8.26 -18.52
C PRO A 108 16.63 -9.07 -17.81
N GLY A 109 16.25 -9.80 -16.77
CA GLY A 109 17.18 -10.69 -16.04
C GLY A 109 17.99 -10.04 -14.90
N ILE A 110 17.92 -8.71 -14.69
CA ILE A 110 18.67 -8.04 -13.60
C ILE A 110 18.09 -8.25 -12.19
N GLY A 111 16.99 -8.99 -12.05
CA GLY A 111 16.38 -9.29 -10.75
C GLY A 111 15.23 -8.38 -10.33
N LYS A 112 14.65 -7.55 -11.21
CA LYS A 112 13.49 -6.67 -10.88
C LYS A 112 12.35 -7.43 -10.19
N THR A 113 11.88 -8.51 -10.80
CA THR A 113 10.83 -9.37 -10.22
C THR A 113 11.26 -9.98 -8.89
N GLN A 114 12.54 -10.32 -8.72
CA GLN A 114 13.05 -10.87 -7.46
C GLN A 114 13.00 -9.83 -6.33
N LEU A 115 13.34 -8.57 -6.63
CA LEU A 115 13.22 -7.48 -5.67
C LEU A 115 11.75 -7.21 -5.30
N CYS A 116 10.82 -7.26 -6.27
CA CYS A 116 9.39 -7.12 -5.99
C CYS A 116 8.86 -8.27 -5.10
N LEU A 117 9.23 -9.53 -5.39
CA LEU A 117 8.84 -10.67 -4.55
C LEU A 117 9.42 -10.55 -3.13
N GLN A 118 10.67 -10.10 -3.01
CA GLN A 118 11.30 -9.86 -1.71
C GLN A 118 10.55 -8.78 -0.94
N ALA A 119 10.18 -7.67 -1.58
CA ALA A 119 9.39 -6.61 -0.95
C ALA A 119 8.04 -7.12 -0.43
N CYS A 120 7.35 -8.01 -1.16
CA CYS A 120 6.11 -8.64 -0.70
C CYS A 120 6.29 -9.48 0.56
N VAL A 121 7.46 -10.09 0.77
CA VAL A 121 7.79 -10.81 2.01
C VAL A 121 8.21 -9.84 3.11
N SER A 122 9.06 -8.87 2.79
CA SER A 122 9.60 -7.90 3.75
C SER A 122 8.53 -7.03 4.40
N VAL A 123 7.48 -6.64 3.68
CA VAL A 123 6.40 -5.81 4.23
C VAL A 123 5.66 -6.50 5.39
N GLN A 124 5.67 -7.84 5.41
CA GLN A 124 5.03 -8.66 6.45
C GLN A 124 5.82 -8.71 7.76
N LEU A 125 7.06 -8.20 7.78
CA LEU A 125 7.91 -8.27 8.97
C LEU A 125 7.25 -7.57 10.15
N PRO A 126 7.19 -8.20 11.35
CA PRO A 126 6.57 -7.58 12.52
C PRO A 126 7.30 -6.30 12.95
N SER A 127 6.55 -5.32 13.47
CA SER A 127 7.14 -4.10 14.02
C SER A 127 8.04 -4.32 15.22
N SER A 128 7.86 -5.44 15.95
CA SER A 128 8.75 -5.84 17.05
C SER A 128 10.20 -6.12 16.60
N VAL A 129 10.42 -6.36 15.31
CA VAL A 129 11.76 -6.52 14.71
C VAL A 129 12.07 -5.42 13.70
N GLY A 130 11.40 -4.27 13.80
CA GLY A 130 11.64 -3.11 12.93
C GLY A 130 10.99 -3.20 11.55
N GLY A 131 10.06 -4.14 11.34
CA GLY A 131 9.24 -4.21 10.13
C GLY A 131 7.97 -3.35 10.19
N VAL A 132 7.12 -3.45 9.16
CA VAL A 132 5.90 -2.64 9.02
C VAL A 132 4.60 -3.42 9.25
N GLY A 133 4.65 -4.75 9.33
CA GLY A 133 3.50 -5.61 9.62
C GLY A 133 2.33 -5.48 8.65
N GLY A 134 2.61 -5.14 7.39
CA GLY A 134 1.62 -4.89 6.35
C GLY A 134 1.41 -6.06 5.39
N GLU A 135 0.42 -5.92 4.51
CA GLU A 135 0.13 -6.88 3.44
C GLU A 135 0.61 -6.39 2.07
N ALA A 136 0.70 -7.31 1.09
CA ALA A 136 1.15 -7.00 -0.26
C ALA A 136 0.10 -7.37 -1.31
N VAL A 137 -0.02 -6.53 -2.34
CA VAL A 137 -0.75 -6.86 -3.57
C VAL A 137 0.25 -6.89 -4.73
N PHE A 138 0.39 -8.04 -5.39
CA PHE A 138 1.24 -8.22 -6.56
C PHE A 138 0.39 -8.27 -7.83
N ILE A 139 0.54 -7.28 -8.70
CA ILE A 139 -0.13 -7.21 -9.99
C ILE A 139 0.85 -7.65 -11.08
N ASP A 140 0.58 -8.80 -11.70
CA ASP A 140 1.48 -9.41 -12.69
C ASP A 140 0.93 -9.29 -14.11
N THR A 141 1.62 -8.49 -14.92
CA THR A 141 1.32 -8.25 -16.34
C THR A 141 2.11 -9.17 -17.28
N GLU A 142 3.20 -9.79 -16.84
CA GLU A 142 4.09 -10.61 -17.70
C GLU A 142 4.02 -12.12 -17.41
N GLY A 143 3.68 -12.53 -16.19
CA GLY A 143 3.53 -13.93 -15.79
C GLY A 143 4.79 -14.45 -15.11
N SER A 144 5.56 -13.53 -14.52
CA SER A 144 6.86 -13.81 -13.91
C SER A 144 6.77 -14.15 -12.42
N PHE A 145 5.57 -14.06 -11.83
CA PHE A 145 5.35 -14.42 -10.44
C PHE A 145 5.58 -15.92 -10.21
N THR A 146 6.46 -16.25 -9.26
CA THR A 146 6.83 -17.63 -8.96
C THR A 146 6.56 -17.97 -7.50
N VAL A 147 5.56 -18.82 -7.25
CA VAL A 147 5.15 -19.24 -5.90
C VAL A 147 6.28 -19.95 -5.15
N GLY A 148 7.03 -20.83 -5.82
CA GLY A 148 8.15 -21.55 -5.20
C GLY A 148 9.20 -20.58 -4.65
N ARG A 149 9.59 -19.59 -5.46
CA ARG A 149 10.56 -18.57 -5.07
C ARG A 149 10.07 -17.72 -3.90
N LEU A 150 8.79 -17.33 -3.93
CA LEU A 150 8.18 -16.58 -2.83
C LEU A 150 8.18 -17.38 -1.52
N LYS A 151 7.86 -18.68 -1.58
CA LYS A 151 7.90 -19.58 -0.43
C LYS A 151 9.32 -19.72 0.14
N ASP A 152 10.33 -19.81 -0.72
CA ASP A 152 11.74 -19.86 -0.29
C ASP A 152 12.13 -18.56 0.43
N MET A 153 11.77 -17.41 -0.13
CA MET A 153 12.00 -16.10 0.48
C MET A 153 11.29 -15.98 1.84
N ALA A 154 10.02 -16.39 1.93
CA ALA A 154 9.26 -16.40 3.17
C ALA A 154 9.90 -17.32 4.24
N THR A 155 10.36 -18.50 3.84
CA THR A 155 11.07 -19.44 4.73
C THR A 155 12.36 -18.81 5.26
N SER A 156 13.14 -18.17 4.38
CA SER A 156 14.36 -17.46 4.78
C SER A 156 14.07 -16.28 5.72
N ALA A 157 12.98 -15.55 5.49
CA ALA A 157 12.58 -14.43 6.35
C ALA A 157 12.21 -14.90 7.76
N VAL A 158 11.42 -15.97 7.88
CA VAL A 158 11.08 -16.57 9.19
C VAL A 158 12.33 -17.00 9.94
N HIS A 159 13.25 -17.73 9.27
CA HIS A 159 14.50 -18.15 9.88
C HIS A 159 15.36 -16.95 10.31
N HIS A 160 15.45 -15.91 9.48
CA HIS A 160 16.19 -14.70 9.82
C HIS A 160 15.61 -14.01 11.07
N VAL A 161 14.28 -13.80 11.09
CA VAL A 161 13.58 -13.19 12.22
C VAL A 161 13.74 -13.99 13.51
N GLN A 162 13.71 -15.33 13.44
CA GLN A 162 14.00 -16.20 14.59
C GLN A 162 15.45 -16.09 15.09
N THR A 163 16.39 -15.72 14.22
CA THR A 163 17.80 -15.55 14.59
C THR A 163 18.06 -14.19 15.25
N ILE A 164 17.33 -13.14 14.84
CA ILE A 164 17.50 -11.77 15.37
C ILE A 164 16.52 -11.42 16.49
N GLY A 165 15.41 -12.15 16.59
CA GLY A 165 14.37 -11.92 17.58
C GLY A 165 14.92 -12.08 18.99
N SER A 166 14.81 -11.04 19.81
CA SER A 166 15.09 -11.13 21.24
C SER A 166 14.07 -12.05 21.93
N ASP A 167 14.48 -12.74 23.00
CA ASP A 167 13.62 -13.62 23.81
C ASP A 167 12.30 -12.96 24.31
N CYS A 168 12.18 -11.63 24.25
CA CYS A 168 11.00 -10.88 24.69
C CYS A 168 9.94 -10.59 23.60
N ALA A 169 10.21 -10.87 22.33
CA ALA A 169 9.25 -10.62 21.24
C ALA A 169 8.42 -11.86 20.94
N ASP A 170 7.09 -11.77 21.08
CA ASP A 170 6.19 -12.83 20.60
C ASP A 170 6.17 -12.84 19.06
N LEU A 171 6.88 -13.81 18.49
CA LEU A 171 6.98 -14.03 17.05
C LEU A 171 6.18 -15.27 16.61
N SER A 172 5.35 -15.84 17.49
CA SER A 172 4.61 -17.08 17.22
C SER A 172 3.68 -16.98 16.01
N GLY A 173 3.17 -15.78 15.72
CA GLY A 173 2.34 -15.48 14.55
C GLY A 173 3.11 -15.27 13.24
N PHE A 174 4.44 -15.11 13.27
CA PHE A 174 5.26 -14.87 12.08
C PHE A 174 5.75 -16.19 11.49
N THR A 175 4.98 -16.75 10.57
CA THR A 175 5.20 -18.06 9.95
C THR A 175 5.18 -17.93 8.43
N VAL A 176 5.68 -18.95 7.73
CA VAL A 176 5.60 -18.98 6.26
C VAL A 176 4.15 -18.91 5.79
N GLU A 177 3.24 -19.57 6.50
CA GLU A 177 1.81 -19.55 6.19
C GLU A 177 1.21 -18.16 6.34
N SER A 178 1.50 -17.45 7.43
CA SER A 178 0.97 -16.09 7.63
C SER A 178 1.52 -15.09 6.62
N ILE A 179 2.81 -15.18 6.27
CA ILE A 179 3.42 -14.37 5.19
C ILE A 179 2.69 -14.61 3.87
N LEU A 180 2.53 -15.87 3.46
CA LEU A 180 1.91 -16.21 2.18
C LEU A 180 0.43 -15.80 2.15
N LYS A 181 -0.28 -15.88 3.29
CA LYS A 181 -1.68 -15.46 3.41
C LYS A 181 -1.86 -13.96 3.18
N GLY A 182 -0.91 -13.13 3.58
CA GLY A 182 -0.98 -11.67 3.40
C GLY A 182 -0.50 -11.16 2.03
N ILE A 183 -0.19 -12.05 1.08
CA ILE A 183 0.25 -11.68 -0.28
C ILE A 183 -0.84 -12.04 -1.28
N HIS A 184 -1.48 -11.00 -1.84
CA HIS A 184 -2.58 -11.12 -2.78
C HIS A 184 -2.05 -10.98 -4.22
N TYR A 185 -2.35 -11.96 -5.07
CA TYR A 185 -1.84 -12.00 -6.44
C TYR A 185 -2.95 -11.78 -7.47
N PHE A 186 -2.73 -10.84 -8.39
CA PHE A 186 -3.62 -10.55 -9.52
C PHE A 186 -2.88 -10.69 -10.84
N ARG A 187 -3.28 -11.68 -11.64
CA ARG A 187 -2.79 -11.87 -13.01
C ARG A 187 -3.64 -11.04 -13.97
N ILE A 188 -3.03 -10.04 -14.61
CA ILE A 188 -3.68 -9.36 -15.73
C ILE A 188 -3.43 -10.17 -16.99
N VAL A 189 -4.48 -10.81 -17.49
CA VAL A 189 -4.48 -11.42 -18.82
C VAL A 189 -5.15 -10.44 -19.76
N VAL A 190 -4.37 -9.84 -20.65
CA VAL A 190 -4.96 -9.15 -21.80
C VAL A 190 -5.36 -10.24 -22.79
N PRO A 191 -6.66 -10.42 -23.11
CA PRO A 191 -7.05 -11.32 -24.17
C PRO A 191 -6.32 -10.90 -25.43
N LEU A 192 -5.62 -11.83 -26.09
CA LEU A 192 -5.17 -11.60 -27.44
C LEU A 192 -6.43 -11.45 -28.29
N ASP A 193 -6.87 -10.23 -28.53
CA ASP A 193 -7.82 -9.95 -29.60
C ASP A 193 -7.28 -10.59 -30.86
N SER A 194 -8.16 -11.33 -31.53
CA SER A 194 -7.98 -12.01 -32.81
C SER A 194 -7.44 -11.08 -33.89
N ARG A 195 -6.15 -10.73 -33.84
CA ARG A 195 -5.42 -10.16 -34.96
C ARG A 195 -5.06 -11.30 -35.90
N THR A 196 -6.03 -11.65 -36.73
CA THR A 196 -5.75 -12.14 -38.07
C THR A 196 -4.86 -11.13 -38.79
N HIS A 197 -3.55 -11.35 -38.78
CA HIS A 197 -2.71 -10.92 -39.88
C HIS A 197 -2.17 -12.17 -40.58
N PRO A 198 -2.52 -12.40 -41.85
CA PRO A 198 -1.88 -13.45 -42.62
C PRO A 198 -0.42 -13.02 -42.81
N THR A 199 0.52 -13.80 -42.30
CA THR A 199 1.91 -13.71 -42.73
C THR A 199 1.96 -14.08 -44.20
N SER A 200 1.92 -13.07 -45.06
CA SER A 200 2.32 -13.19 -46.47
C SER A 200 3.81 -13.53 -46.50
N ASN A 201 4.11 -14.66 -47.14
CA ASN A 201 5.44 -15.00 -47.61
C ASN A 201 6.13 -13.79 -48.24
N LYS A 202 7.34 -13.49 -47.78
CA LYS A 202 8.39 -12.93 -48.64
C LYS A 202 9.69 -13.70 -48.41
N VAL A 203 9.97 -14.50 -49.44
CA VAL A 203 11.24 -14.99 -50.01
C VAL A 203 12.48 -14.84 -49.14
#